data_AF-A0A1V2DQE4-F1
#
_entry.id   AF-A0A1V2DQE4-F1
#
_cell.length_a   1.000
_cell.length_b   1.000
_cell.length_c   1.000
_cell.angle_alpha   90.00
_cell.angle_beta   90.00
_cell.angle_gamma   90.00
#
_symmetry.space_group_name_H-M   'P 1'
#
loop_
_entity.id
_entity.type
_entity.pdbx_description
1 polymer ?
#
loop_
_entity_poly.entity_id
_entity_poly.type
_entity_poly.pdbx_seq_one_letter_code
_entity_poly.pdbx_strand_id
1 'polypeptide(L)'
;MIGIPLGLITANAVEWVFHKQILHGLGRNRDSFWAFHWHDHHRNVRRNGFLDEDYRNALLAWNAQSKEVLALVAGAAVVTPLLPVAPFFVGTLYYSAWNYYRVHKRAHLDPEWARTHLPWHYDHHMGANPNANWCVTRPWFDHIMGTREAMADRTLSGSSRQAPSSTKDMPCSKP
;
A
#
# COMPACT_ATOMS: atom_id res chain seq x y z
N MET A 1 -26.27 -6.52 -8.09
CA MET A 1 -25.01 -6.92 -7.40
C MET A 1 -23.74 -6.27 -7.97
N ILE A 2 -23.80 -5.48 -9.06
CA ILE A 2 -22.63 -4.81 -9.66
C ILE A 2 -21.92 -3.78 -8.75
N GLY A 3 -22.59 -3.30 -7.69
CA GLY A 3 -22.01 -2.37 -6.74
C GLY A 3 -20.78 -2.89 -6.00
N ILE A 4 -20.66 -4.21 -5.79
CA ILE A 4 -19.50 -4.81 -5.12
C ILE A 4 -18.21 -4.69 -5.96
N PRO A 5 -18.15 -5.23 -7.20
CA PRO A 5 -16.94 -5.10 -8.02
C PRO A 5 -16.61 -3.62 -8.31
N LEU A 6 -17.63 -2.78 -8.56
CA LEU A 6 -17.40 -1.34 -8.74
C LEU A 6 -16.84 -0.67 -7.49
N GLY A 7 -17.33 -1.04 -6.31
CA GLY A 7 -16.83 -0.53 -5.03
C GLY A 7 -15.38 -0.93 -4.77
N LEU A 8 -15.01 -2.18 -5.07
CA LEU A 8 -13.62 -2.65 -4.91
C LEU A 8 -12.65 -1.92 -5.84
N ILE A 9 -13.01 -1.77 -7.12
CA ILE A 9 -12.20 -1.05 -8.11
C ILE A 9 -12.08 0.43 -7.71
N THR A 10 -13.21 1.05 -7.35
CA THR A 10 -13.24 2.46 -6.93
C THR A 10 -12.40 2.70 -5.68
N ALA A 11 -12.49 1.83 -4.67
CA ALA A 11 -11.68 1.96 -3.46
C ALA A 11 -10.19 1.92 -3.76
N ASN A 12 -9.72 1.00 -4.62
CA ASN A 12 -8.30 0.94 -4.97
C ASN A 12 -7.85 2.13 -5.84
N ALA A 13 -8.73 2.64 -6.70
CA ALA A 13 -8.49 3.89 -7.43
C ALA A 13 -8.31 5.08 -6.48
N VAL A 14 -9.20 5.17 -5.48
CA VAL A 14 -9.14 6.21 -4.44
C VAL A 14 -7.88 6.07 -3.60
N GLU A 15 -7.48 4.86 -3.19
CA GLU A 15 -6.19 4.63 -2.52
C GLU A 15 -5.05 5.23 -3.34
N TRP A 16 -4.94 4.89 -4.62
CA TRP A 16 -3.88 5.38 -5.49
C TRP A 16 -3.88 6.91 -5.61
N VAL A 17 -5.03 7.51 -5.93
CA VAL A 17 -5.14 8.96 -6.14
C VAL A 17 -4.87 9.71 -4.84
N PHE A 18 -5.51 9.28 -3.75
CA PHE A 18 -5.41 9.95 -2.47
C PHE A 18 -3.99 9.86 -1.91
N HIS A 19 -3.37 8.67 -1.97
CA HIS A 19 -2.01 8.49 -1.49
C HIS A 19 -1.01 9.33 -2.29
N LYS A 20 -1.10 9.31 -3.64
CA LYS A 20 -0.21 10.08 -4.52
C LYS A 20 -0.42 11.59 -4.40
N GLN A 21 -1.65 12.06 -4.57
CA GLN A 21 -1.93 13.49 -4.75
C GLN A 21 -2.12 14.22 -3.41
N ILE A 22 -2.78 13.58 -2.45
CA ILE A 22 -3.11 14.21 -1.18
C ILE A 22 -2.01 13.93 -0.15
N LEU A 23 -1.76 12.66 0.13
CA LEU A 23 -0.82 12.28 1.19
C LEU A 23 0.64 12.59 0.83
N HIS A 24 1.08 12.35 -0.41
CA HIS A 24 2.41 12.73 -0.86
C HIS A 24 2.46 14.13 -1.48
N GLY A 25 1.53 14.45 -2.39
CA GLY A 25 1.51 15.75 -3.06
C GLY A 25 1.37 16.91 -2.07
N LEU A 26 0.29 16.93 -1.28
CA LEU A 26 0.08 17.97 -0.27
C LEU A 26 0.88 17.72 1.01
N GLY A 27 1.12 16.46 1.41
CA GLY A 27 1.80 16.14 2.67
C GLY A 27 3.31 16.41 2.67
N ARG A 28 3.94 16.64 1.51
CA ARG A 28 5.33 17.14 1.48
C ARG A 28 5.46 18.55 2.05
N ASN A 29 4.41 19.37 1.96
CA ASN A 29 4.37 20.66 2.63
C ASN A 29 4.09 20.48 4.13
N ARG A 30 4.96 21.02 5.00
CA ARG A 30 4.86 20.89 6.46
C ARG A 30 3.65 21.61 7.06
N ASP A 31 3.16 22.65 6.39
CA ASP A 31 2.01 23.42 6.87
C ASP A 31 0.67 22.75 6.48
N SER A 32 0.72 21.67 5.70
CA SER A 32 -0.46 20.92 5.28
C SER A 32 -0.99 20.04 6.42
N PHE A 33 -2.31 19.91 6.53
CA PHE A 33 -2.92 18.90 7.41
C PHE A 33 -2.37 17.50 7.13
N TRP A 34 -2.07 17.20 5.85
CA TRP A 34 -1.55 15.90 5.38
C TRP A 34 -0.06 15.69 5.66
N ALA A 35 0.63 16.67 6.26
CA ALA A 35 2.06 16.61 6.54
C ALA A 35 2.47 15.39 7.39
N PHE A 36 1.56 14.88 8.22
CA PHE A 36 1.79 13.71 9.07
C PHE A 36 2.21 12.48 8.25
N HIS A 37 1.70 12.34 7.03
CA HIS A 37 1.96 11.15 6.24
C HIS A 37 3.43 11.12 5.77
N TRP A 38 3.93 12.22 5.22
CA TRP A 38 5.31 12.29 4.75
C TRP A 38 6.31 12.52 5.90
N HIS A 39 6.04 13.54 6.72
CA HIS A 39 7.01 13.96 7.72
C HIS A 39 7.02 13.03 8.90
N ASP A 40 5.91 12.45 9.35
CA ASP A 40 5.91 11.56 10.53
C ASP A 40 5.95 10.10 10.12
N HIS A 41 4.89 9.61 9.48
CA HIS A 41 4.73 8.20 9.14
C HIS A 41 5.87 7.68 8.24
N HIS A 42 6.08 8.25 7.04
CA HIS A 42 7.17 7.83 6.15
C HIS A 42 8.55 7.92 6.79
N ARG A 43 8.82 9.02 7.51
CA ARG A 43 10.09 9.24 8.20
C ARG A 43 10.34 8.17 9.26
N ASN A 44 9.34 7.89 10.10
CA ASN A 44 9.44 6.92 11.18
C ASN A 44 9.57 5.51 10.64
N VAL A 45 8.68 5.12 9.70
CA VAL A 45 8.70 3.81 9.02
C VAL A 45 10.06 3.56 8.38
N ARG A 46 10.61 4.52 7.64
CA ARG A 46 11.91 4.32 6.97
C ARG A 46 13.08 4.25 7.95
N ARG A 47 13.05 5.00 9.05
CA ARG A 47 14.09 4.98 10.10
C ARG A 47 14.06 3.71 10.93
N ASN A 48 12.87 3.15 11.16
CA ASN A 48 12.64 2.06 12.10
C ASN A 48 12.43 0.71 11.40
N GLY A 49 12.95 0.53 10.19
CA GLY A 49 12.89 -0.76 9.50
C GLY A 49 11.47 -1.21 9.18
N PHE A 50 10.63 -0.28 8.72
CA PHE A 50 9.20 -0.43 8.38
C PHE A 50 8.21 -0.36 9.55
N LEU A 51 8.69 -0.25 10.80
CA LEU A 51 7.83 -0.12 11.98
C LEU A 51 7.31 1.31 12.18
N ASP A 52 6.06 1.44 12.62
CA ASP A 52 5.49 2.70 13.08
C ASP A 52 4.79 2.56 14.44
N GLU A 53 5.39 3.13 15.47
CA GLU A 53 4.90 3.10 16.85
C GLU A 53 3.60 3.90 17.03
N ASP A 54 3.26 4.80 16.10
CA ASP A 54 1.98 5.53 16.16
C ASP A 54 0.78 4.59 16.16
N TYR A 55 0.92 3.39 15.58
CA TYR A 55 -0.12 2.36 15.59
C TYR A 55 -0.30 1.63 16.93
N ARG A 56 0.62 1.79 17.88
CA ARG A 56 0.49 1.24 19.25
C ARG A 56 -0.25 2.19 20.19
N ASN A 57 -0.37 3.46 19.82
CA ASN A 57 -1.03 4.47 20.65
C ASN A 57 -2.56 4.38 20.59
N ALA A 58 -3.20 4.95 21.61
CA ALA A 58 -4.65 5.12 21.64
C ALA A 58 -5.13 6.00 20.48
N LEU A 59 -6.33 5.73 19.96
CA LEU A 59 -6.93 6.50 18.86
C LEU A 59 -7.22 7.97 19.19
N LEU A 60 -7.23 8.32 20.48
CA LEU A 60 -7.40 9.69 20.98
C LEU A 60 -6.09 10.51 20.92
N ALA A 61 -4.93 9.86 20.76
CA ALA A 61 -3.67 10.55 20.60
C ALA A 61 -3.63 11.26 19.25
N TRP A 62 -3.21 12.53 19.20
CA TRP A 62 -3.14 13.29 17.95
C TRP A 62 -1.86 13.00 17.17
N ASN A 63 -1.84 11.86 16.46
CA ASN A 63 -0.69 11.36 15.70
C ASN A 63 -1.09 10.85 14.30
N ALA A 64 -0.16 10.21 13.57
CA ALA A 64 -0.43 9.74 12.21
C ALA A 64 -1.61 8.75 12.14
N GLN A 65 -1.69 7.80 13.08
CA GLN A 65 -2.80 6.83 13.15
C GLN A 65 -4.16 7.52 13.31
N SER A 66 -4.28 8.46 14.25
CA SER A 66 -5.57 9.14 14.49
C SER A 66 -6.04 9.98 13.30
N LYS A 67 -5.10 10.64 12.59
CA LYS A 67 -5.38 11.46 11.42
C LYS A 67 -5.77 10.59 10.21
N GLU A 68 -5.15 9.42 10.05
CA GLU A 68 -5.58 8.42 9.07
C GLU A 68 -7.02 7.97 9.35
N VAL A 69 -7.34 7.60 10.59
CA VAL A 69 -8.70 7.19 10.98
C VAL A 69 -9.70 8.31 10.74
N LEU A 70 -9.35 9.56 11.08
CA LEU A 70 -10.20 10.72 10.81
C LEU A 70 -10.47 10.88 9.31
N ALA A 71 -9.44 10.75 8.46
CA ALA A 71 -9.58 10.84 7.01
C ALA A 71 -10.46 9.73 6.43
N LEU A 72 -10.32 8.49 6.91
CA LEU A 72 -11.14 7.36 6.50
C LEU A 72 -12.61 7.55 6.91
N VAL A 73 -12.87 8.00 8.14
CA VAL A 73 -14.23 8.31 8.62
C VAL A 73 -14.84 9.45 7.81
N ALA A 74 -14.09 10.51 7.53
CA ALA A 74 -14.56 11.60 6.68
C ALA A 74 -14.90 11.12 5.26
N GLY A 75 -14.05 10.28 4.65
CA GLY A 75 -14.31 9.68 3.35
C GLY A 75 -15.57 8.79 3.34
N ALA A 76 -15.77 7.98 4.38
CA ALA A 76 -16.98 7.18 4.55
C ALA A 76 -18.23 8.08 4.68
N ALA A 77 -18.15 9.17 5.44
CA ALA A 77 -19.23 10.14 5.58
C ALA A 77 -19.61 10.79 4.24
N VAL A 78 -18.64 11.12 3.39
CA VAL A 78 -18.88 11.71 2.05
C VAL A 78 -19.70 10.79 1.15
N VAL A 79 -19.48 9.47 1.20
CA VAL A 79 -20.21 8.51 0.35
C VAL A 79 -21.51 8.00 0.98
N THR A 80 -21.72 8.24 2.27
CA THR A 80 -22.91 7.81 3.01
C THR A 80 -24.24 8.25 2.37
N PRO A 81 -24.40 9.48 1.84
CA PRO A 81 -25.66 9.89 1.20
C PRO A 81 -26.10 9.01 0.03
N LEU A 82 -25.19 8.25 -0.59
CA LEU A 82 -25.50 7.32 -1.68
C LEU A 82 -26.10 5.99 -1.19
N LEU A 83 -26.11 5.73 0.12
CA LEU A 83 -26.54 4.44 0.68
C LEU A 83 -27.97 4.03 0.28
N PRO A 84 -28.98 4.92 0.21
CA PRO A 84 -30.34 4.55 -0.19
C PRO A 84 -30.45 4.08 -1.65
N VAL A 85 -29.54 4.53 -2.53
CA VAL A 85 -29.59 4.24 -3.98
C VAL A 85 -28.57 3.19 -4.41
N ALA A 86 -27.43 3.09 -3.72
CA ALA A 86 -26.32 2.22 -4.07
C ALA A 86 -25.75 1.48 -2.83
N PRO A 87 -26.58 0.73 -2.07
CA PRO A 87 -26.19 0.19 -0.77
C PRO A 87 -24.99 -0.76 -0.85
N PHE A 88 -24.93 -1.62 -1.86
CA PHE A 88 -23.80 -2.55 -2.05
C PHE A 88 -22.50 -1.84 -2.44
N PHE A 89 -22.59 -0.74 -3.18
CA PHE A 89 -21.42 0.05 -3.52
C PHE A 89 -20.86 0.74 -2.27
N VAL A 90 -21.70 1.47 -1.54
CA VAL A 90 -21.30 2.17 -0.30
C VAL A 90 -20.81 1.19 0.75
N GLY A 91 -21.52 0.07 0.97
CA GLY A 91 -21.09 -0.98 1.90
C GLY A 91 -19.73 -1.59 1.52
N THR A 92 -19.44 -1.72 0.23
CA THR A 92 -18.11 -2.15 -0.23
C THR A 92 -17.04 -1.10 0.05
N LEU A 93 -17.33 0.19 -0.10
CA LEU A 93 -16.39 1.25 0.27
C LEU A 93 -16.10 1.29 1.77
N TYR A 94 -17.11 1.07 2.62
CA TYR A 94 -16.90 0.94 4.07
C TYR A 94 -16.02 -0.26 4.40
N TYR A 95 -16.30 -1.41 3.79
CA TYR A 95 -15.46 -2.59 3.94
C TYR A 95 -14.02 -2.29 3.51
N SER A 96 -13.82 -1.63 2.38
CA SER A 96 -12.48 -1.28 1.89
C SER A 96 -11.76 -0.31 2.82
N ALA A 97 -12.42 0.72 3.34
CA ALA A 97 -11.83 1.67 4.30
C ALA A 97 -11.40 0.98 5.60
N TRP A 98 -12.25 0.10 6.15
CA TRP A 98 -11.90 -0.74 7.30
C TRP A 98 -10.73 -1.68 7.00
N ASN A 99 -10.76 -2.35 5.85
CA ASN A 99 -9.72 -3.28 5.46
C ASN A 99 -8.39 -2.57 5.23
N TYR A 100 -8.40 -1.38 4.60
CA TYR A 100 -7.24 -0.50 4.44
C TYR A 100 -6.58 -0.26 5.79
N TYR A 101 -7.32 0.31 6.76
CA TYR A 101 -6.77 0.59 8.08
C TYR A 101 -6.23 -0.67 8.76
N ARG A 102 -6.98 -1.77 8.72
CA ARG A 102 -6.58 -3.04 9.34
C ARG A 102 -5.27 -3.58 8.79
N VAL A 103 -5.13 -3.64 7.47
CA VAL A 103 -3.94 -4.22 6.84
C VAL A 103 -2.75 -3.26 6.88
N HIS A 104 -3.01 -1.95 6.78
CA HIS A 104 -2.00 -0.91 6.89
C HIS A 104 -1.38 -0.89 8.29
N LYS A 105 -2.22 -0.84 9.34
CA LYS A 105 -1.81 -0.98 10.74
C LYS A 105 -1.02 -2.26 10.99
N ARG A 106 -1.52 -3.41 10.51
CA ARG A 106 -0.81 -4.68 10.66
C ARG A 106 0.56 -4.63 9.98
N ALA A 107 0.64 -4.05 8.78
CA ALA A 107 1.89 -3.99 8.03
C ALA A 107 3.00 -3.26 8.80
N HIS A 108 2.65 -2.18 9.50
CA HIS A 108 3.60 -1.39 10.28
C HIS A 108 3.84 -1.89 11.71
N LEU A 109 3.10 -2.90 12.15
CA LEU A 109 3.36 -3.61 13.41
C LEU A 109 4.06 -4.95 13.19
N ASP A 110 4.00 -5.49 11.98
CA ASP A 110 4.58 -6.78 11.57
C ASP A 110 5.24 -6.64 10.17
N PRO A 111 6.49 -6.14 10.11
CA PRO A 111 7.21 -5.92 8.85
C PRO A 111 7.44 -7.18 8.02
N GLU A 112 7.63 -8.34 8.65
CA GLU A 112 7.82 -9.60 7.93
C GLU A 112 6.52 -10.03 7.24
N TRP A 113 5.39 -9.89 7.94
CA TRP A 113 4.08 -10.09 7.34
C TRP A 113 3.84 -9.12 6.19
N ALA A 114 4.16 -7.82 6.37
CA ALA A 114 4.03 -6.81 5.33
C ALA A 114 4.86 -7.14 4.10
N ARG A 115 6.13 -7.49 4.31
CA ARG A 115 7.03 -7.89 3.23
C ARG A 115 6.43 -9.06 2.47
N THR A 116 5.88 -10.06 3.14
CA THR A 116 5.31 -11.24 2.46
C THR A 116 3.98 -10.96 1.76
N HIS A 117 3.05 -10.25 2.40
CA HIS A 117 1.65 -10.17 1.97
C HIS A 117 1.29 -8.85 1.27
N LEU A 118 1.97 -7.76 1.61
CA LEU A 118 1.82 -6.44 0.99
C LEU A 118 3.18 -5.94 0.46
N PRO A 119 3.85 -6.72 -0.40
CA PRO A 119 5.20 -6.41 -0.84
C PRO A 119 5.32 -5.03 -1.49
N TRP A 120 4.31 -4.60 -2.24
CA TRP A 120 4.27 -3.27 -2.86
C TRP A 120 4.26 -2.14 -1.83
N HIS A 121 3.52 -2.29 -0.71
CA HIS A 121 3.48 -1.31 0.36
C HIS A 121 4.82 -1.28 1.11
N TYR A 122 5.44 -2.45 1.30
CA TYR A 122 6.80 -2.52 1.81
C TYR A 122 7.78 -1.74 0.90
N ASP A 123 7.71 -2.01 -0.40
CA ASP A 123 8.56 -1.36 -1.41
C ASP A 123 8.31 0.16 -1.47
N HIS A 124 7.08 0.63 -1.22
CA HIS A 124 6.74 2.05 -1.17
C HIS A 124 7.58 2.82 -0.13
N HIS A 125 7.69 2.31 1.10
CA HIS A 125 8.43 2.99 2.15
C HIS A 125 9.93 2.74 2.09
N MET A 126 10.34 1.52 1.70
CA MET A 126 11.74 1.08 1.80
C MET A 126 12.51 1.17 0.49
N GLY A 127 11.82 1.33 -0.64
CA GLY A 127 12.41 1.46 -1.96
C GLY A 127 13.24 2.74 -2.13
N ALA A 128 14.06 2.75 -3.18
CA ALA A 128 14.86 3.93 -3.53
C ALA A 128 14.00 5.06 -4.11
N ASN A 129 12.93 4.71 -4.83
CA ASN A 129 11.98 5.67 -5.40
C ASN A 129 10.79 5.87 -4.43
N PRO A 130 10.68 7.02 -3.75
CA PRO A 130 9.55 7.29 -2.87
C PRO A 130 8.27 7.71 -3.63
N ASN A 131 8.33 7.78 -4.97
CA ASN A 131 7.22 8.19 -5.83
C ASN A 131 6.63 7.01 -6.64
N ALA A 132 6.57 5.82 -6.05
CA ALA A 132 6.06 4.59 -6.64
C ALA A 132 5.25 3.78 -5.61
N ASN A 133 4.45 2.81 -6.07
CA ASN A 133 3.69 1.88 -5.22
C ASN A 133 2.68 2.56 -4.28
N TRP A 134 1.70 3.27 -4.83
CA TRP A 134 0.75 4.10 -4.07
C TRP A 134 -0.38 3.31 -3.42
N CYS A 135 -0.74 2.13 -3.91
CA CYS A 135 -1.83 1.38 -3.29
C CYS A 135 -1.33 0.62 -2.05
N VAL A 136 -2.19 0.48 -1.05
CA VAL A 136 -1.84 -0.26 0.19
C VAL A 136 -2.46 -1.64 0.17
N THR A 137 -3.75 -1.75 -0.12
CA THR A 137 -4.46 -3.04 0.02
C THR A 137 -4.19 -4.01 -1.12
N ARG A 138 -4.09 -3.49 -2.35
CA ARG A 138 -3.80 -4.25 -3.59
C ARG A 138 -3.11 -3.34 -4.59
N PRO A 139 -2.16 -3.81 -5.40
CA PRO A 139 -1.41 -2.94 -6.32
C PRO A 139 -2.13 -2.74 -7.67
N TRP A 140 -3.47 -2.88 -7.75
CA TRP A 140 -4.16 -2.88 -9.04
C TRP A 140 -3.96 -1.57 -9.79
N PHE A 141 -4.19 -0.44 -9.13
CA PHE A 141 -3.98 0.87 -9.76
C PHE A 141 -2.50 1.22 -9.93
N ASP A 142 -1.60 0.65 -9.13
CA ASP A 142 -0.17 0.75 -9.44
C ASP A 142 0.21 0.06 -10.74
N HIS A 143 -0.39 -1.10 -11.03
CA HIS A 143 -0.18 -1.78 -12.30
C HIS A 143 -0.86 -1.05 -13.46
N ILE A 144 -2.11 -0.61 -13.29
CA ILE A 144 -2.88 0.11 -14.33
C ILE A 144 -2.19 1.43 -14.69
N MET A 145 -1.69 2.17 -13.70
CA MET A 145 -1.07 3.48 -13.89
C MET A 145 0.45 3.41 -14.12
N GLY A 146 1.03 2.20 -14.15
CA GLY A 146 2.47 2.00 -14.37
C GLY A 146 3.37 2.54 -13.25
N THR A 147 2.91 2.55 -12.01
CA THR A 147 3.66 3.03 -10.83
C THR A 147 4.14 1.92 -9.91
N ARG A 148 3.99 0.65 -10.28
CA ARG A 148 4.54 -0.49 -9.53
C ARG A 148 6.05 -0.62 -9.76
N GLU A 149 6.85 -0.53 -8.70
CA GLU A 149 8.31 -0.74 -8.73
C GLU A 149 8.77 -1.65 -7.59
N ALA A 150 9.35 -2.81 -7.91
CA ALA A 150 9.87 -3.74 -6.91
C ALA A 150 11.27 -3.33 -6.43
N MET A 151 11.60 -3.58 -5.15
CA MET A 151 12.96 -3.38 -4.65
C MET A 151 13.96 -4.35 -5.32
N ALA A 152 15.21 -3.89 -5.48
CA ALA A 152 16.25 -4.62 -6.20
C ALA A 152 16.58 -6.00 -5.59
N ASP A 153 16.65 -6.10 -4.26
CA ASP A 153 16.90 -7.35 -3.52
C ASP A 153 15.80 -8.40 -3.76
N ARG A 154 14.57 -7.98 -4.03
CA ARG A 154 13.43 -8.86 -4.36
C ARG A 154 13.44 -9.30 -5.82
N THR A 155 13.92 -8.43 -6.69
CA THR A 155 14.13 -8.77 -8.11
C THR A 155 15.18 -9.86 -8.25
N LEU A 156 16.25 -9.80 -7.45
CA LEU A 156 17.29 -10.82 -7.39
C LEU A 156 16.79 -12.15 -6.77
N SER A 157 15.96 -12.10 -5.73
CA SER A 157 15.38 -13.31 -5.12
C SER A 157 14.33 -14.00 -6.02
N GLY A 158 13.72 -13.27 -6.96
CA GLY A 158 12.79 -13.82 -7.95
C GLY A 158 13.50 -14.45 -9.16
N SER A 159 14.69 -13.96 -9.50
CA SER A 159 15.47 -14.43 -10.66
C SER A 159 16.26 -15.71 -10.39
N SER A 160 16.43 -16.14 -9.13
CA SER A 160 17.20 -17.34 -8.77
C SER A 160 16.44 -18.67 -8.93
N ARG A 161 15.20 -18.65 -9.48
CA ARG A 161 14.40 -19.86 -9.79
C ARG A 161 14.39 -20.26 -11.26
N GLN A 162 15.34 -19.80 -12.08
CA GLN A 162 15.62 -20.45 -13.37
C GLN A 162 16.97 -21.14 -13.29
N ALA A 163 16.92 -22.45 -13.01
CA ALA A 163 18.07 -23.33 -13.13
C ALA A 163 18.52 -23.38 -14.61
N PRO A 164 19.82 -23.27 -14.92
CA PRO A 164 20.30 -23.61 -16.24
C PRO A 164 20.18 -25.13 -16.42
N SER A 165 19.39 -25.56 -17.40
CA SER A 165 19.44 -26.95 -17.89
C SER A 165 20.79 -27.13 -18.57
N SER A 166 21.74 -27.78 -17.90
CA SER A 166 23.00 -28.16 -18.52
C SER A 166 22.74 -29.28 -19.53
N THR A 167 22.67 -28.91 -20.80
CA THR A 167 23.00 -29.77 -21.94
C THR A 167 24.38 -30.37 -21.72
N LYS A 168 24.47 -31.70 -21.71
CA LYS A 168 25.73 -32.44 -21.91
C LYS A 168 25.56 -33.34 -23.14
N ASP A 169 25.82 -32.74 -24.29
CA ASP A 169 26.51 -33.39 -25.41
C ASP A 169 27.91 -32.74 -25.40
N MET A 170 29.06 -33.39 -25.63
CA MET A 170 29.37 -34.40 -26.63
C MET A 170 30.83 -34.93 -26.37
N PRO A 171 31.52 -35.61 -27.31
CA PRO A 171 32.09 -36.96 -27.14
C PRO A 171 33.61 -36.98 -26.93
N CYS A 172 34.19 -38.14 -26.61
CA CYS A 172 35.59 -38.41 -26.93
C CYS A 172 35.79 -39.87 -27.32
N SER A 173 35.98 -40.08 -28.61
CA SER A 173 36.51 -41.29 -29.21
C SER A 173 38.00 -41.09 -29.49
N LYS A 174 38.78 -42.16 -29.23
CA LYS A 174 40.01 -42.64 -29.91
C LYS A 174 41.08 -43.09 -28.90
N PRO A 175 42.06 -43.91 -29.35
CA PRO A 175 42.07 -44.87 -30.46
C PRO A 175 41.89 -46.33 -30.00
#